data_AF-A0AAV6GCG1-F1
#
_entry.id   AF-A0AAV6GCG1-F1
#
_cell.length_a   1.000
_cell.length_b   1.000
_cell.length_c   1.000
_cell.angle_alpha   90.00
_cell.angle_beta   90.00
_cell.angle_gamma   90.00
#
_symmetry.space_group_name_H-M   'P 1'
#
loop_
_entity.id
_entity.type
_entity.pdbx_description
1 polymer ?
#
loop_
_entity_poly.entity_id
_entity_poly.type
_entity_poly.pdbx_seq_one_letter_code
_entity_poly.pdbx_strand_id
1 'polypeptide(L)'
;MTLKYGRNPGKTGVLTGKKVFYPVLFSQYNPAVIYGSHEHIPPVEQQLVIKKDTGFWRDFGFGMTCQYRSDFINIGGFDVDIKGWGGEDVHLYRKYLHSNLLVVRAPSRGLFHLWHEKHCADQLPPDQYKMCMQSKAMNEASHGQLGMLLFRHEIDAHLRKQRARTSAKKA
;
A
#
# COMPACT_ATOMS: atom_id res chain seq x y z
N MET A 1 8.69 11.45 4.52
CA MET A 1 9.84 10.56 4.23
C MET A 1 10.59 11.09 3.02
N THR A 2 11.66 11.85 3.22
CA THR A 2 12.51 12.31 2.11
C THR A 2 13.48 11.17 1.78
N LEU A 3 13.15 10.36 0.78
CA LEU A 3 14.11 9.38 0.27
C LEU A 3 15.26 10.14 -0.39
N LYS A 4 16.42 10.20 0.30
CA LYS A 4 17.68 10.62 -0.30
C LYS A 4 18.09 9.56 -1.33
N TYR A 5 17.60 9.68 -2.55
CA TYR A 5 18.27 9.04 -3.68
C TYR A 5 19.59 9.75 -3.91
N GLY A 6 20.70 9.05 -3.66
CA GLY A 6 22.02 9.46 -4.12
C GLY A 6 21.98 9.74 -5.63
N ARG A 7 22.74 10.75 -6.07
CA ARG A 7 22.88 11.21 -7.46
C ARG A 7 23.27 10.08 -8.42
N ASN A 8 22.32 9.24 -8.82
CA ASN A 8 22.54 8.26 -9.87
C ASN A 8 21.31 8.22 -10.79
N PRO A 9 21.22 9.14 -11.78
CA PRO A 9 20.07 9.27 -12.68
C PRO A 9 19.76 8.01 -13.50
N GLY A 10 20.64 7.01 -13.53
CA GLY A 10 20.48 5.79 -14.32
C GLY A 10 19.44 4.77 -13.82
N LYS A 11 18.96 4.83 -12.56
CA LYS A 11 18.05 3.81 -12.02
C LYS A 11 16.55 4.08 -12.20
N THR A 12 16.13 5.33 -12.32
CA THR A 12 14.71 5.70 -12.56
C THR A 12 14.45 6.11 -14.01
N GLY A 13 15.50 6.46 -14.76
CA GLY A 13 15.41 6.85 -16.17
C GLY A 13 14.64 8.16 -16.42
N VAL A 14 14.45 8.98 -15.38
CA VAL A 14 13.82 10.31 -15.42
C VAL A 14 14.66 11.25 -16.28
N LEU A 15 14.02 12.07 -17.11
CA LEU A 15 14.67 12.97 -18.05
C LEU A 15 13.95 14.31 -18.06
N THR A 16 14.69 15.40 -17.85
CA THR A 16 14.13 16.77 -17.83
C THR A 16 13.35 17.06 -19.09
N GLY A 17 12.13 17.59 -18.96
CA GLY A 17 11.27 17.93 -20.08
C GLY A 17 10.78 16.73 -20.90
N LYS A 18 11.02 15.50 -20.46
CA LYS A 18 10.66 14.27 -21.20
C LYS A 18 9.94 13.22 -20.36
N LYS A 19 10.36 12.98 -19.12
CA LYS A 19 9.87 11.83 -18.34
C LYS A 19 9.84 12.09 -16.84
N VAL A 20 8.73 11.73 -16.21
CA VAL A 20 8.56 11.62 -14.75
C VAL A 20 8.36 10.17 -14.35
N PHE A 21 8.83 9.79 -13.17
CA PHE A 21 8.70 8.42 -12.65
C PHE A 21 7.89 8.36 -11.36
N TYR A 22 6.84 7.53 -11.37
CA TYR A 22 5.99 7.23 -10.22
C TYR A 22 6.19 5.77 -9.80
N PRO A 23 7.04 5.47 -8.81
CA PRO A 23 7.23 4.10 -8.36
C PRO A 23 5.96 3.51 -7.74
N VAL A 24 5.68 2.25 -8.05
CA VAL A 24 4.69 1.43 -7.33
C VAL A 24 5.43 0.66 -6.24
N LEU A 25 5.17 1.00 -4.99
CA LEU A 25 5.80 0.37 -3.83
C LEU A 25 5.02 -0.88 -3.39
N PHE A 26 5.70 -1.77 -2.66
CA PHE A 26 5.07 -2.92 -2.03
C PHE A 26 4.59 -2.53 -0.63
N SER A 27 3.28 -2.55 -0.38
CA SER A 27 2.71 -2.27 0.94
C SER A 27 2.53 -3.54 1.73
N GLN A 28 3.10 -3.59 2.93
CA GLN A 28 2.93 -4.70 3.84
C GLN A 28 1.56 -4.66 4.52
N TYR A 29 1.04 -5.84 4.83
CA TYR A 29 -0.14 -5.99 5.66
C TYR A 29 0.17 -5.82 7.15
N ASN A 30 -0.87 -5.74 7.98
CA ASN A 30 -0.76 -5.67 9.42
C ASN A 30 -0.07 -6.93 9.98
N PRO A 31 1.14 -6.82 10.55
CA PRO A 31 1.89 -7.98 11.03
C PRO A 31 1.13 -8.71 12.15
N ALA A 32 0.37 -8.00 12.99
CA ALA A 32 -0.43 -8.62 14.04
C ALA A 32 -1.53 -9.54 13.46
N VAL A 33 -2.06 -9.21 12.28
CA VAL A 33 -3.10 -10.00 11.60
C VAL A 33 -2.49 -11.17 10.85
N ILE A 34 -1.42 -10.96 10.07
CA ILE A 34 -0.87 -12.00 9.19
C ILE A 34 0.01 -13.03 9.92
N TYR A 35 0.58 -12.69 11.08
CA TYR A 35 1.36 -13.62 11.92
C TYR A 35 0.54 -14.18 13.11
N GLY A 36 -0.65 -13.64 13.38
CA GLY A 36 -1.61 -14.14 14.36
C GLY A 36 -1.27 -13.92 15.84
N SER A 37 -0.01 -13.64 16.19
CA SER A 37 0.43 -13.24 17.54
C SER A 37 1.61 -12.30 17.45
N HIS A 38 1.72 -11.34 18.37
CA HIS A 38 2.87 -10.45 18.49
C HIS A 38 4.20 -11.21 18.71
N GLU A 39 4.15 -12.36 19.36
CA GLU A 39 5.33 -13.22 19.59
C GLU A 39 5.85 -13.86 18.30
N HIS A 40 5.02 -13.98 17.27
CA HIS A 40 5.38 -14.58 15.98
C HIS A 40 5.77 -13.54 14.92
N ILE A 41 5.72 -12.25 15.24
CA ILE A 41 6.12 -11.19 14.31
C ILE A 41 7.65 -11.20 14.20
N PRO A 42 8.23 -11.48 13.02
CA PRO A 42 9.68 -11.49 12.86
C PRO A 42 10.25 -10.06 12.84
N PRO A 43 11.56 -9.86 12.98
CA PRO A 43 12.20 -8.55 12.79
C PRO A 43 11.88 -7.92 11.43
N VAL A 44 11.86 -6.58 11.36
CA VAL A 44 11.43 -5.83 10.17
C VAL A 44 12.18 -6.26 8.91
N GLU A 45 13.48 -6.52 9.01
CA GLU A 45 14.33 -6.94 7.88
C GLU A 45 13.85 -8.26 7.27
N GLN A 46 13.32 -9.17 8.09
CA GLN A 46 12.76 -10.44 7.66
C GLN A 46 11.33 -10.31 7.14
N GLN A 47 10.64 -9.21 7.44
CA GLN A 47 9.32 -8.91 6.90
C GLN A 47 9.39 -8.34 5.47
N LEU A 48 10.55 -7.85 5.00
CA LEU A 48 10.77 -7.22 3.69
C LEU A 48 10.72 -8.23 2.51
N VAL A 49 9.64 -9.00 2.44
CA VAL A 49 9.44 -10.09 1.49
C VAL A 49 8.21 -9.78 0.64
N ILE A 50 8.36 -9.91 -0.69
CA ILE A 50 7.27 -9.71 -1.66
C ILE A 50 6.55 -11.05 -1.86
N LYS A 51 5.42 -11.23 -1.18
CA LYS A 51 4.50 -12.37 -1.37
C LYS A 51 3.05 -11.91 -1.30
N LYS A 52 2.12 -12.71 -1.84
CA LYS A 52 0.68 -12.37 -1.86
C LYS A 52 0.06 -12.30 -0.46
N ASP A 53 0.64 -13.00 0.51
CA ASP A 53 0.18 -13.11 1.90
C ASP A 53 0.87 -12.12 2.86
N THR A 54 1.92 -11.43 2.40
CA THR A 54 2.65 -10.42 3.19
C THR A 54 2.34 -8.98 2.79
N GLY A 55 1.72 -8.77 1.62
CA GLY A 55 1.36 -7.43 1.15
C GLY A 55 0.82 -7.40 -0.27
N PHE A 56 0.87 -6.22 -0.88
CA PHE A 56 0.42 -5.98 -2.24
C PHE A 56 1.16 -4.81 -2.89
N TRP A 57 1.18 -4.76 -4.23
CA TRP A 57 1.66 -3.59 -4.97
C TRP A 57 0.63 -2.47 -4.90
N ARG A 58 0.98 -1.33 -4.30
CA ARG A 58 0.05 -0.21 -4.10
C ARG A 58 -0.04 0.65 -5.37
N ASP A 59 -0.96 0.28 -6.24
CA ASP A 59 -1.21 0.95 -7.52
C ASP A 59 -2.10 2.21 -7.42
N PHE A 60 -2.73 2.46 -6.27
CA PHE A 60 -3.61 3.62 -6.03
C PHE A 60 -2.97 4.81 -5.29
N GLY A 61 -1.68 4.77 -4.94
CA GLY A 61 -0.97 5.88 -4.28
C GLY A 61 -0.05 6.65 -5.24
N PHE A 62 -0.04 7.99 -5.19
CA PHE A 62 0.73 8.83 -6.11
C PHE A 62 1.72 9.78 -5.43
N GLY A 63 1.76 9.80 -4.09
CA GLY A 63 2.66 10.70 -3.34
C GLY A 63 4.16 10.44 -3.55
N MET A 64 4.54 9.22 -3.94
CA MET A 64 5.93 8.91 -4.30
C MET A 64 6.18 9.19 -5.78
N THR A 65 7.09 10.10 -6.08
CA THR A 65 7.49 10.48 -7.44
C THR A 65 8.97 10.87 -7.49
N CYS A 66 9.59 10.70 -8.65
CA CYS A 66 10.92 11.19 -8.99
C CYS A 66 10.79 12.05 -10.27
N GLN A 67 11.10 13.33 -10.13
CA GLN A 67 10.90 14.33 -11.17
C GLN A 67 11.91 15.47 -11.06
N TYR A 68 12.19 16.14 -12.17
CA TYR A 68 13.00 17.36 -12.14
C TYR A 68 12.21 18.53 -11.56
N ARG A 69 12.89 19.38 -10.79
CA ARG A 69 12.30 20.60 -10.22
C ARG A 69 11.70 21.50 -11.29
N SER A 70 12.37 21.65 -12.43
CA SER A 70 11.87 22.43 -13.57
C SER A 70 10.53 21.91 -14.06
N ASP A 71 10.42 20.60 -14.26
CA ASP A 71 9.22 19.95 -14.78
C ASP A 71 8.05 20.12 -13.80
N PHE A 72 8.30 19.95 -12.49
CA PHE A 72 7.32 20.18 -11.44
C PHE A 72 6.79 21.63 -11.43
N ILE A 73 7.68 22.61 -11.57
CA ILE A 73 7.29 24.02 -11.63
C ILE A 73 6.50 24.31 -12.92
N ASN A 74 6.95 23.78 -14.06
CA ASN A 74 6.35 24.03 -15.37
C ASN A 74 4.93 23.50 -15.50
N ILE A 75 4.59 22.39 -14.83
CA ILE A 75 3.21 21.87 -14.79
C ILE A 75 2.34 22.57 -13.73
N GLY A 76 2.86 23.59 -13.05
CA GLY A 76 2.14 24.36 -12.03
C GLY A 76 2.10 23.73 -10.64
N GLY A 77 2.99 22.78 -10.34
CA GLY A 77 3.21 22.23 -8.99
C GLY A 77 1.98 21.65 -8.29
N PHE A 78 2.03 21.61 -6.96
CA PHE A 78 0.87 21.25 -6.14
C PHE A 78 -0.20 22.33 -6.17
N ASP A 79 -1.45 21.90 -6.06
CA ASP A 79 -2.56 22.80 -5.74
C ASP A 79 -2.52 23.11 -4.23
N VAL A 80 -2.22 24.38 -3.90
CA VAL A 80 -2.05 24.85 -2.51
C VAL A 80 -3.37 25.21 -1.84
N ASP A 81 -4.47 25.19 -2.60
CA ASP A 81 -5.81 25.48 -2.10
C ASP A 81 -6.45 24.22 -1.49
N ILE A 82 -5.93 23.03 -1.79
CA ILE A 82 -6.33 21.79 -1.12
C ILE A 82 -6.09 21.91 0.38
N LYS A 83 -7.17 21.76 1.15
CA LYS A 83 -7.15 21.69 2.62
C LYS A 83 -7.57 20.29 3.06
N GLY A 84 -7.02 19.83 4.18
CA GLY A 84 -7.32 18.50 4.72
C GLY A 84 -6.51 17.39 4.06
N TRP A 85 -7.05 16.17 4.08
CA TRP A 85 -6.32 14.97 3.66
C TRP A 85 -6.77 14.47 2.28
N GLY A 86 -5.79 14.26 1.41
CA GLY A 86 -5.94 13.51 0.17
C GLY A 86 -6.30 14.35 -1.05
N GLY A 87 -5.92 13.82 -2.21
CA GLY A 87 -6.20 14.41 -3.52
C GLY A 87 -5.04 15.21 -4.10
N GLU A 88 -4.10 15.69 -3.30
CA GLU A 88 -2.96 16.50 -3.75
C GLU A 88 -2.03 15.74 -4.68
N ASP A 89 -1.77 14.47 -4.36
CA ASP A 89 -0.92 13.59 -5.14
C ASP A 89 -1.61 13.15 -6.45
N VAL A 90 -2.91 12.85 -6.39
CA VAL A 90 -3.76 12.56 -7.54
C VAL A 90 -3.84 13.75 -8.49
N HIS A 91 -4.02 14.97 -7.96
CA HIS A 91 -4.08 16.19 -8.76
C HIS A 91 -2.75 16.45 -9.46
N LEU A 92 -1.63 16.33 -8.75
CA LEU A 92 -0.31 16.46 -9.37
C LEU A 92 -0.09 15.40 -10.45
N TYR A 93 -0.43 14.14 -10.19
CA TYR A 93 -0.33 13.06 -11.16
C TYR A 93 -1.16 13.33 -12.43
N ARG A 94 -2.39 13.83 -12.27
CA ARG A 94 -3.24 14.25 -13.39
C ARG A 94 -2.64 15.40 -14.19
N LYS A 95 -2.00 16.38 -13.55
CA LYS A 95 -1.28 17.46 -14.25
C LYS A 95 -0.17 16.90 -15.14
N TYR A 96 0.59 15.91 -14.66
CA TYR A 96 1.59 15.24 -15.48
C TYR A 96 0.99 14.45 -16.65
N LEU A 97 -0.12 13.72 -16.43
CA LEU A 97 -0.83 13.00 -17.50
C LEU A 97 -1.33 13.92 -18.62
N HIS A 98 -1.69 15.16 -18.30
CA HIS A 98 -2.13 16.17 -19.28
C HIS A 98 -0.97 17.00 -19.86
N SER A 99 0.27 16.74 -19.46
CA SER A 99 1.47 17.42 -19.99
C SER A 99 2.09 16.64 -21.15
N ASN A 100 3.13 17.21 -21.77
CA ASN A 100 3.93 16.52 -22.79
C ASN A 100 4.96 15.52 -22.21
N LEU A 101 4.96 15.29 -20.90
CA LEU A 101 5.91 14.42 -20.22
C LEU A 101 5.40 12.98 -20.23
N LEU A 102 6.28 12.03 -20.54
CA LEU A 102 6.00 10.61 -20.36
C LEU A 102 5.93 10.27 -18.87
N VAL A 103 4.78 9.79 -18.43
CA VAL A 103 4.59 9.29 -17.06
C VAL A 103 4.90 7.80 -17.02
N VAL A 104 6.02 7.43 -16.40
CA VAL A 104 6.39 6.03 -16.19
C VAL A 104 5.98 5.59 -14.79
N ARG A 105 5.21 4.51 -14.70
CA ARG A 105 4.75 3.93 -13.43
C ARG A 105 5.03 2.43 -13.42
N ALA A 106 5.82 1.95 -12.47
CA ALA A 106 6.24 0.55 -12.41
C ALA A 106 6.56 0.08 -10.98
N PRO A 107 6.38 -1.23 -10.67
CA PRO A 107 6.81 -1.83 -9.42
C PRO A 107 8.30 -1.61 -9.12
N SER A 108 8.60 -1.11 -7.92
CA SER A 108 9.95 -0.87 -7.44
C SER A 108 10.28 -1.83 -6.30
N ARG A 109 10.98 -2.93 -6.63
CA ARG A 109 11.24 -4.06 -5.71
C ARG A 109 12.02 -3.72 -4.43
N GLY A 110 12.68 -2.57 -4.38
CA GLY A 110 13.38 -2.09 -3.19
C GLY A 110 12.58 -1.11 -2.33
N LEU A 111 11.33 -0.79 -2.71
CA LEU A 111 10.49 0.16 -1.98
C LEU A 111 9.35 -0.56 -1.27
N PHE A 112 9.44 -0.56 0.06
CA PHE A 112 8.43 -1.10 0.94
C PHE A 112 7.73 0.04 1.69
N HIS A 113 6.42 -0.04 1.78
CA HIS A 113 5.65 0.72 2.75
C HIS A 113 5.37 -0.20 3.92
N LEU A 114 6.13 0.02 5.00
CA LEU A 114 5.94 -0.71 6.25
C LEU A 114 4.54 -0.42 6.77
N TRP A 115 3.87 -1.47 7.25
CA TRP A 115 2.57 -1.27 7.88
C TRP A 115 2.74 -0.39 9.11
N HIS A 116 1.80 0.54 9.27
CA HIS A 116 1.64 1.34 10.46
C HIS A 116 0.15 1.55 10.70
N GLU A 117 -0.23 1.79 11.95
CA GLU A 117 -1.60 2.11 12.26
C GLU A 117 -2.05 3.36 11.48
N LYS A 118 -3.27 3.29 10.96
CA LYS A 118 -3.92 4.39 10.25
C LYS A 118 -5.12 4.86 11.05
N HIS A 119 -5.09 6.14 11.44
CA HIS A 119 -6.21 6.82 12.08
C HIS A 119 -6.99 7.62 11.03
N CYS A 120 -8.29 7.34 10.91
CA CYS A 120 -9.21 8.09 10.06
C CYS A 120 -10.01 9.03 10.95
N ALA A 121 -9.74 10.32 10.83
CA ALA A 121 -10.28 11.31 11.74
C ALA A 121 -11.77 11.60 11.44
N ASP A 122 -12.58 11.73 12.48
CA ASP A 122 -14.05 11.88 12.35
C ASP A 122 -14.48 13.18 11.66
N GLN A 123 -13.62 14.20 11.68
CA GLN A 123 -13.84 15.48 11.00
C GLN A 123 -13.61 15.42 9.48
N LEU A 124 -13.16 14.29 8.93
CA LEU A 124 -12.96 14.16 7.48
C LEU A 124 -14.32 14.23 6.76
N PRO A 125 -14.40 14.94 5.62
CA PRO A 125 -15.54 14.83 4.71
C PRO A 125 -15.85 13.36 4.38
N PRO A 126 -17.13 13.00 4.14
CA PRO A 126 -17.55 11.61 3.95
C PRO A 126 -16.73 10.84 2.91
N ASP A 127 -16.40 11.46 1.78
CA ASP A 127 -15.60 10.84 0.73
C ASP A 127 -14.15 10.59 1.16
N GLN A 128 -13.52 11.56 1.84
CA GLN A 128 -12.17 11.42 2.38
C GLN A 128 -12.10 10.36 3.47
N TYR A 129 -13.11 10.32 4.36
CA TYR A 129 -13.22 9.29 5.39
C TYR A 129 -13.35 7.90 4.78
N LYS A 130 -14.22 7.74 3.78
CA LYS A 130 -14.38 6.48 3.05
C LYS A 130 -13.08 6.04 2.39
N MET A 131 -12.38 6.94 1.69
CA MET A 131 -11.06 6.65 1.11
C MET A 131 -10.03 6.24 2.17
N CYS A 132 -10.03 6.92 3.32
CA CYS A 132 -9.17 6.58 4.43
C CYS A 132 -9.44 5.16 4.94
N MET A 133 -10.71 4.83 5.17
CA MET A 133 -11.13 3.51 5.68
C MET A 133 -10.88 2.39 4.67
N GLN A 134 -11.12 2.61 3.38
CA GLN A 134 -10.78 1.65 2.32
C GLN A 134 -9.28 1.38 2.26
N SER A 135 -8.48 2.45 2.34
CA SER A 135 -7.03 2.35 2.41
C SER A 135 -6.58 1.59 3.65
N LYS A 136 -7.20 1.84 4.82
CA LYS A 136 -6.93 1.09 6.05
C LYS A 136 -7.24 -0.40 5.88
N ALA A 137 -8.45 -0.74 5.44
CA ALA A 137 -8.90 -2.12 5.24
C ALA A 137 -7.97 -2.92 4.31
N MET A 138 -7.53 -2.33 3.20
CA MET A 138 -6.58 -2.98 2.27
C MET A 138 -5.22 -3.29 2.89
N ASN A 139 -4.84 -2.63 3.99
CA ASN A 139 -3.56 -2.85 4.65
C ASN A 139 -3.66 -3.85 5.81
N GLU A 140 -4.82 -4.43 6.11
CA GLU A 140 -4.95 -5.37 7.23
C GLU A 140 -4.45 -6.77 6.88
N ALA A 141 -4.93 -7.36 5.79
CA ALA A 141 -4.46 -8.65 5.28
C ALA A 141 -4.94 -8.86 3.84
N SER A 142 -4.47 -9.93 3.19
CA SER A 142 -5.02 -10.32 1.89
C SER A 142 -6.49 -10.68 1.99
N HIS A 143 -7.22 -10.59 0.87
CA HIS A 143 -8.63 -10.98 0.81
C HIS A 143 -8.88 -12.40 1.35
N GLY A 144 -8.00 -13.34 1.01
CA GLY A 144 -8.08 -14.72 1.52
C GLY A 144 -7.89 -14.81 3.03
N GLN A 145 -6.89 -14.12 3.60
CA GLN A 145 -6.65 -14.10 5.04
C GLN A 145 -7.82 -13.46 5.81
N LEU A 146 -8.37 -12.35 5.31
CA LEU A 146 -9.56 -11.72 5.90
C LEU A 146 -10.77 -12.65 5.81
N GLY A 147 -10.96 -13.37 4.70
CA GLY A 147 -12.00 -14.39 4.57
C GLY A 147 -11.86 -15.49 5.61
N MET A 148 -10.64 -16.00 5.84
CA MET A 148 -10.38 -17.01 6.87
C MET A 148 -10.69 -16.51 8.28
N LEU A 149 -10.49 -15.22 8.56
CA LEU A 149 -10.87 -14.60 9.83
C LEU A 149 -12.39 -14.44 9.95
N LEU A 150 -13.05 -13.99 8.88
CA LEU A 150 -14.51 -13.79 8.84
C LEU A 150 -15.26 -15.11 9.07
N PHE A 151 -14.83 -16.20 8.43
CA PHE A 151 -15.49 -17.51 8.50
C PHE A 151 -14.91 -18.43 9.58
N ARG A 152 -14.13 -17.89 10.53
CA ARG A 152 -13.41 -18.68 11.55
C ARG A 152 -14.33 -19.63 12.32
N HIS A 153 -15.51 -19.16 12.73
CA HIS A 153 -16.45 -19.99 13.49
C HIS A 153 -16.98 -21.18 12.70
N GLU A 154 -17.23 -21.02 11.40
CA GLU A 154 -17.68 -22.10 10.52
C GLU A 154 -16.56 -23.13 10.31
N ILE A 155 -15.34 -22.66 10.10
CA ILE A 155 -14.13 -23.49 9.98
C ILE A 155 -13.94 -24.31 11.27
N ASP A 156 -13.99 -23.67 12.44
CA ASP A 156 -13.82 -24.34 13.73
C ASP A 156 -14.94 -25.34 14.03
N ALA A 157 -16.18 -25.04 13.63
CA ALA A 157 -17.30 -25.97 13.74
C ALA A 157 -17.10 -27.21 12.85
N HIS A 158 -16.61 -27.02 11.62
CA HIS A 158 -16.28 -28.12 10.72
C HIS A 158 -15.17 -29.02 11.28
N LEU A 159 -14.07 -28.43 11.77
CA LEU A 159 -12.94 -29.15 12.34
C LEU A 159 -13.32 -29.97 13.58
N ARG A 160 -14.18 -29.41 14.46
CA ARG A 160 -14.71 -30.15 15.62
C ARG A 160 -15.53 -31.37 15.21
N LYS A 161 -16.41 -31.22 14.22
CA LYS A 161 -17.21 -32.34 13.69
C LYS A 161 -16.32 -33.42 13.06
N GLN A 162 -15.26 -33.03 12.35
CA GLN A 162 -14.31 -34.00 11.79
C GLN A 162 -13.61 -34.80 12.88
N ARG A 163 -13.05 -34.14 13.91
CA ARG A 163 -12.36 -34.80 15.03
C ARG A 163 -13.24 -35.81 15.75
N ALA A 164 -14.50 -35.44 16.03
CA ALA A 164 -15.46 -36.35 16.65
C ALA A 164 -15.71 -37.61 15.80
N ARG A 165 -15.82 -37.46 14.47
CA ARG A 165 -15.99 -38.58 13.54
C ARG A 165 -14.77 -39.49 13.45
N THR A 166 -13.55 -38.94 13.49
CA THR A 166 -12.32 -39.75 13.47
C THR A 166 -12.12 -40.52 14.77
N SER A 167 -12.44 -39.93 15.93
CA SER A 167 -12.38 -40.63 17.22
C SER A 167 -13.40 -41.77 17.30
N ALA A 168 -14.62 -41.57 16.79
CA ALA A 168 -15.65 -42.61 16.77
C ALA A 168 -15.35 -43.80 15.82
N LYS A 169 -14.47 -43.62 14.82
CA LYS A 169 -14.02 -44.70 13.93
C LYS A 169 -12.83 -45.51 14.47
N LYS A 170 -12.19 -45.05 15.53
CA LYS A 170 -11.04 -45.70 16.17
C LYS A 170 -11.38 -46.44 17.47
N ALA A 171 -12.58 -46.21 17.99
CA ALA A 171 -13.19 -46.96 19.08
C ALA A 171 -13.98 -48.14 18.50
#